data_AF-A0A7X3IFW5-F1
#
_entry.id   AF-A0A7X3IFW5-F1
#
_cell.length_a   1.000
_cell.length_b   1.000
_cell.length_c   1.000
_cell.angle_alpha   90.00
_cell.angle_beta   90.00
_cell.angle_gamma   90.00
#
_symmetry.space_group_name_H-M   'P 1'
#
loop_
_entity.id
_entity.type
_entity.pdbx_description
1 polymer ?
#
loop_
_entity_poly.entity_id
_entity_poly.type
_entity_poly.pdbx_seq_one_letter_code
_entity_poly.pdbx_strand_id
1 'polypeptide(L)'
;MAWFDGDSTIQLFPEELEKKFNANGWDTFIKYRAVTGDPKNVKTKFADVRLFRSLGSDGQVRNFGMVFGYGGVQKKAGELDFISQNSVLGALKLVDGATDKFQIIVRPVEPDSEMVYKNGVLLPKTEYSVDYYTGVVKPKDTPQPTDKLTVSYAPAVNAPSMPKRLYFFAFDDVRSEKIVEGTSGSVGVGDPESILPDGDGTKRTFQIPTPTTIKTDSVRLYINQVEIPSTDFSVDYSANTITIANTRPAPDAGAELHASYVRVLAGTGSGTINYGDIKSRNFDPDNAKQMLDAVYSCIYYIYPSLPTALSFTPLDNFDRGWQRDSTMYFWGNFTKDRIVMFLRPDPTAGAENTYYAPLYIGRMTTIGKSPRKNHVILSGCRTKDEVVWAKDLKLGATYIDYGNNTSNGNSSVQLQQSIGGTYYQKHYLAFITHDKQIDAGESRFNPSVYSGKYHISPMYVVHPNDGFVGKLDEVYAVHPKNISQLDELEVVETSKDEDLGKGNGTNATFHLSHQPSLKDDGTPFSLVIKVNCVEQTLGADYTIDYSTKTITFMTDKIPADDAEILATYEYKQIYRYTLADTPVSPLTLATISPFAPIGLGILKETLIKNK
;
A
#
# COMPACT_ATOMS: atom_id res chain seq x y z
N MET A 1 -10.01 -15.40 -8.59
CA MET A 1 -8.86 -15.62 -7.70
C MET A 1 -7.64 -15.90 -8.57
N ALA A 2 -6.54 -15.14 -8.39
CA ALA A 2 -5.32 -15.34 -9.15
C ALA A 2 -4.14 -15.59 -8.19
N TRP A 3 -3.66 -16.83 -8.17
CA TRP A 3 -2.35 -17.13 -7.60
C TRP A 3 -1.26 -16.53 -8.49
N PHE A 4 -0.19 -16.04 -7.88
CA PHE A 4 1.00 -15.63 -8.61
C PHE A 4 2.26 -16.14 -7.92
N ASP A 5 3.22 -16.46 -8.76
CA ASP A 5 4.62 -16.62 -8.42
C ASP A 5 5.36 -15.69 -9.36
N GLY A 6 5.90 -14.60 -8.81
CA GLY A 6 6.37 -13.46 -9.58
C GLY A 6 7.79 -13.08 -9.23
N ASP A 7 8.52 -12.66 -10.25
CA ASP A 7 9.80 -11.99 -10.15
C ASP A 7 9.71 -10.60 -10.78
N SER A 8 10.45 -9.66 -10.22
CA SER A 8 10.63 -8.33 -10.81
C SER A 8 11.98 -7.78 -10.42
N THR A 9 12.53 -6.85 -11.19
CA THR A 9 13.69 -6.11 -10.71
C THR A 9 13.28 -5.27 -9.51
N ILE A 10 14.11 -5.25 -8.45
CA ILE A 10 13.85 -4.46 -7.24
C ILE A 10 13.54 -3.00 -7.61
N GLN A 11 14.28 -2.44 -8.56
CA GLN A 11 14.09 -1.07 -9.03
C GLN A 11 12.68 -0.78 -9.59
N LEU A 12 12.04 -1.75 -10.24
CA LEU A 12 10.71 -1.60 -10.86
C LEU A 12 9.59 -2.23 -10.03
N PHE A 13 9.92 -2.77 -8.86
CA PHE A 13 8.99 -3.51 -8.03
C PHE A 13 7.69 -2.72 -7.71
N PRO A 14 7.73 -1.41 -7.37
CA PRO A 14 6.50 -0.66 -7.09
C PRO A 14 5.59 -0.52 -8.32
N GLU A 15 6.15 -0.33 -9.53
CA GLU A 15 5.40 -0.34 -10.79
C GLU A 15 4.77 -1.71 -11.09
N GLU A 16 5.52 -2.78 -10.91
CA GLU A 16 5.00 -4.14 -11.15
C GLU A 16 3.92 -4.54 -10.15
N LEU A 17 4.06 -4.13 -8.88
CA LEU A 17 3.05 -4.37 -7.86
C LEU A 17 1.75 -3.62 -8.18
N GLU A 18 1.86 -2.34 -8.57
CA GLU A 18 0.71 -1.55 -9.00
C GLU A 18 -0.03 -2.18 -10.18
N LYS A 19 0.69 -2.62 -11.22
CA LYS A 19 0.07 -3.31 -12.38
C LYS A 19 -0.68 -4.56 -11.94
N LYS A 20 -0.11 -5.35 -11.03
CA LYS A 20 -0.75 -6.57 -10.53
C LYS A 20 -1.97 -6.27 -9.67
N PHE A 21 -1.94 -5.22 -8.86
CA PHE A 21 -3.11 -4.76 -8.10
C PHE A 21 -4.24 -4.35 -9.03
N ASN A 22 -3.95 -3.49 -10.02
CA ASN A 22 -4.93 -3.05 -11.03
C ASN A 22 -5.53 -4.25 -11.79
N ALA A 23 -4.70 -5.21 -12.22
CA ALA A 23 -5.16 -6.39 -12.93
C ALA A 23 -6.08 -7.31 -12.11
N ASN A 24 -6.13 -7.14 -10.78
CA ASN A 24 -6.90 -7.99 -9.87
C ASN A 24 -7.97 -7.21 -9.08
N GLY A 25 -8.44 -6.08 -9.61
CA GLY A 25 -9.59 -5.33 -9.09
C GLY A 25 -9.26 -4.29 -8.02
N TRP A 26 -7.98 -3.95 -7.84
CA TRP A 26 -7.54 -2.83 -7.01
C TRP A 26 -7.05 -1.70 -7.89
N ASP A 27 -7.97 -0.86 -8.34
CA ASP A 27 -7.70 0.20 -9.29
C ASP A 27 -6.94 1.35 -8.64
N THR A 28 -5.84 1.73 -9.27
CA THR A 28 -5.12 2.96 -8.92
C THR A 28 -5.94 4.15 -9.38
N PHE A 29 -6.52 4.89 -8.45
CA PHE A 29 -7.39 6.02 -8.77
C PHE A 29 -6.69 7.37 -8.57
N ILE A 30 -5.64 7.45 -7.75
CA ILE A 30 -4.82 8.66 -7.57
C ILE A 30 -3.32 8.33 -7.53
N LYS A 31 -2.51 9.21 -8.13
CA LYS A 31 -1.04 9.23 -8.00
C LYS A 31 -0.51 10.63 -7.78
N TYR A 32 0.55 10.75 -6.98
CA TYR A 32 1.32 11.97 -6.82
C TYR A 32 2.68 11.69 -6.17
N ARG A 33 3.56 12.70 -6.15
CA ARG A 33 4.80 12.67 -5.35
C ARG A 33 4.83 13.84 -4.38
N ALA A 34 5.07 13.56 -3.10
CA ALA A 34 5.42 14.61 -2.14
C ALA A 34 6.88 15.03 -2.40
N VAL A 35 7.14 16.31 -2.60
CA VAL A 35 8.48 16.83 -2.93
C VAL A 35 8.93 17.95 -2.01
N THR A 36 10.19 17.95 -1.62
CA THR A 36 10.75 19.00 -0.76
C THR A 36 11.13 20.29 -1.50
N GLY A 37 11.12 20.29 -2.83
CA GLY A 37 11.59 21.40 -3.65
C GLY A 37 11.43 21.18 -5.15
N ASP A 38 12.26 21.83 -5.95
CA ASP A 38 12.29 21.65 -7.41
C ASP A 38 12.75 20.21 -7.74
N PRO A 39 11.96 19.40 -8.45
CA PRO A 39 12.33 18.02 -8.76
C PRO A 39 13.61 17.90 -9.63
N LYS A 40 14.05 18.97 -10.31
CA LYS A 40 15.32 19.00 -11.05
C LYS A 40 16.55 19.17 -10.16
N ASN A 41 16.37 19.56 -8.89
CA ASN A 41 17.47 19.72 -7.96
C ASN A 41 17.86 18.35 -7.35
N VAL A 42 19.15 18.02 -7.39
CA VAL A 42 19.71 16.77 -6.85
C VAL A 42 19.52 16.59 -5.34
N LYS A 43 19.25 17.69 -4.61
CA LYS A 43 18.96 17.64 -3.16
C LYS A 43 17.48 17.38 -2.85
N THR A 44 16.63 17.36 -3.88
CA THR A 44 15.20 17.14 -3.69
C THR A 44 14.94 15.69 -3.28
N LYS A 45 13.99 15.55 -2.37
CA LYS A 45 13.55 14.29 -1.80
C LYS A 45 12.11 14.05 -2.21
N PHE A 46 11.78 12.78 -2.36
CA PHE A 46 10.51 12.35 -2.92
C PHE A 46 9.89 11.28 -2.03
N ALA A 47 8.57 11.33 -1.91
CA ALA A 47 7.76 10.19 -1.50
C ALA A 47 6.74 9.95 -2.62
N ASP A 48 6.88 8.82 -3.32
CA ASP A 48 5.93 8.41 -4.36
C ASP A 48 4.71 7.80 -3.69
N VAL A 49 3.51 8.24 -4.08
CA VAL A 49 2.25 7.85 -3.46
C VAL A 49 1.29 7.35 -4.52
N ARG A 50 0.73 6.16 -4.26
CA ARG A 50 -0.27 5.52 -5.12
C ARG A 50 -1.45 5.11 -4.26
N LEU A 51 -2.65 5.55 -4.65
CA LEU A 51 -3.88 5.25 -3.92
C LEU A 51 -4.72 4.26 -4.74
N PHE A 52 -5.10 3.17 -4.08
CA PHE A 52 -5.84 2.06 -4.67
C PHE A 52 -7.24 2.00 -4.09
N ARG A 53 -8.20 1.61 -4.92
CA ARG A 53 -9.60 1.42 -4.56
C ARG A 53 -10.09 0.09 -5.11
N SER A 54 -10.83 -0.64 -4.29
CA SER A 54 -11.60 -1.79 -4.74
C SER A 54 -13.04 -1.70 -4.24
N LEU A 55 -13.98 -2.10 -5.11
CA LEU A 55 -15.33 -2.47 -4.73
C LEU A 55 -15.37 -3.98 -4.49
N GLY A 56 -15.38 -4.38 -3.21
CA GLY A 56 -15.38 -5.80 -2.83
C GLY A 56 -16.63 -6.53 -3.29
N SER A 57 -16.58 -7.86 -3.23
CA SER A 57 -17.70 -8.77 -3.50
C SER A 57 -18.87 -8.55 -2.52
N ASP A 58 -18.58 -8.01 -1.34
CA ASP A 58 -19.57 -7.60 -0.34
C ASP A 58 -20.11 -6.16 -0.53
N GLY A 59 -19.79 -5.53 -1.67
CA GLY A 59 -20.24 -4.17 -1.98
C GLY A 59 -19.54 -3.07 -1.18
N GLN A 60 -18.59 -3.41 -0.30
CA GLN A 60 -17.83 -2.40 0.44
C GLN A 60 -16.68 -1.85 -0.39
N VAL A 61 -16.62 -0.51 -0.47
CA VAL A 61 -15.45 0.21 -0.96
C VAL A 61 -14.33 0.14 0.08
N ARG A 62 -13.15 -0.29 -0.37
CA ARG A 62 -11.91 -0.35 0.42
C ARG A 62 -10.84 0.46 -0.30
N ASN A 63 -10.12 1.29 0.45
CA ASN A 63 -9.01 2.06 -0.08
C ASN A 63 -7.77 1.86 0.76
N PHE A 64 -6.62 1.81 0.09
CA PHE A 64 -5.33 1.90 0.74
C PHE A 64 -4.34 2.72 -0.10
N GLY A 65 -3.38 3.35 0.57
CA GLY A 65 -2.25 4.01 -0.05
C GLY A 65 -1.00 3.15 0.04
N MET A 66 -0.12 3.25 -0.97
CA MET A 66 1.23 2.71 -0.97
C MET A 66 2.23 3.85 -1.14
N VAL A 67 3.28 3.85 -0.31
CA VAL A 67 4.31 4.90 -0.29
C VAL A 67 5.71 4.31 -0.27
N PHE A 68 6.61 4.92 -1.03
CA PHE A 68 8.05 4.71 -0.87
C PHE A 68 8.84 6.00 -1.10
N GLY A 69 9.93 6.15 -0.36
CA GLY A 69 10.76 7.35 -0.37
C GLY A 69 12.08 7.17 -1.13
N TYR A 70 12.58 8.24 -1.74
CA TYR A 70 13.91 8.29 -2.34
C TYR A 70 14.45 9.73 -2.44
N GLY A 71 15.72 9.87 -2.86
CA GLY A 71 16.37 11.16 -3.10
C GLY A 71 17.08 11.76 -1.87
N GLY A 72 17.70 12.93 -2.04
CA GLY A 72 18.40 13.66 -0.98
C GLY A 72 19.75 13.11 -0.52
N VAL A 73 20.22 11.98 -1.06
CA VAL A 73 21.50 11.36 -0.69
C VAL A 73 22.59 11.73 -1.68
N GLN A 74 23.57 12.54 -1.28
CA GLN A 74 24.72 12.83 -2.15
C GLN A 74 25.64 11.59 -2.26
N LYS A 75 25.82 11.10 -3.48
CA LYS A 75 26.82 10.06 -3.79
C LYS A 75 28.22 10.67 -3.73
N LYS A 76 29.20 9.99 -3.12
CA LYS A 76 30.60 10.43 -3.16
C LYS A 76 31.24 10.05 -4.50
N ALA A 77 32.38 10.65 -4.80
CA ALA A 77 33.17 10.26 -5.97
C ALA A 77 33.56 8.78 -5.89
N GLY A 78 33.31 8.03 -6.97
CA GLY A 78 33.53 6.57 -7.03
C GLY A 78 32.35 5.72 -6.56
N GLU A 79 31.26 6.33 -6.06
CA GLU A 79 30.03 5.63 -5.64
C GLU A 79 28.90 5.75 -6.68
N LEU A 80 29.21 6.09 -7.93
CA LEU A 80 28.21 6.15 -8.99
C LEU A 80 27.74 4.72 -9.33
N ASP A 81 26.52 4.38 -8.92
CA ASP A 81 25.85 3.18 -9.44
C ASP A 81 25.68 3.32 -10.95
N PHE A 82 26.22 2.36 -11.70
CA PHE A 82 26.13 2.34 -13.15
C PHE A 82 25.22 1.21 -13.60
N ILE A 83 24.23 1.52 -14.44
CA ILE A 83 23.40 0.53 -15.12
C ILE A 83 24.08 0.22 -16.46
N SER A 84 24.34 -1.05 -16.72
CA SER A 84 24.97 -1.52 -17.96
C SER A 84 23.92 -1.74 -19.06
N GLN A 85 24.31 -1.58 -20.33
CA GLN A 85 23.52 -1.98 -21.50
C GLN A 85 23.07 -3.45 -21.48
N ASN A 86 23.77 -4.31 -20.73
CA ASN A 86 23.43 -5.72 -20.58
C ASN A 86 22.34 -5.96 -19.52
N SER A 87 22.03 -4.95 -18.71
CA SER A 87 20.94 -4.99 -17.74
C SER A 87 19.60 -4.83 -18.45
N VAL A 88 18.56 -5.45 -17.90
CA VAL A 88 17.17 -5.20 -18.34
C VAL A 88 16.76 -3.74 -18.16
N LEU A 89 17.42 -3.01 -17.24
CA LEU A 89 17.21 -1.58 -17.01
C LEU A 89 17.93 -0.70 -18.04
N GLY A 90 18.91 -1.25 -18.77
CA GLY A 90 19.62 -0.60 -19.87
C GLY A 90 18.90 -0.69 -21.22
N ALA A 91 17.75 -1.37 -21.29
CA ALA A 91 16.95 -1.45 -22.50
C ALA A 91 16.23 -0.12 -22.78
N LEU A 92 16.38 0.42 -23.99
CA LEU A 92 15.68 1.63 -24.42
C LEU A 92 14.33 1.25 -25.05
N LYS A 93 13.24 1.77 -24.49
CA LYS A 93 11.87 1.52 -24.99
C LYS A 93 11.39 2.68 -25.85
N LEU A 94 10.76 2.41 -26.98
CA LEU A 94 10.15 3.45 -27.80
C LEU A 94 9.09 4.22 -26.98
N VAL A 95 9.08 5.54 -27.06
CA VAL A 95 8.06 6.37 -26.43
C VAL A 95 6.76 6.22 -27.22
N ASP A 96 5.64 6.01 -26.52
CA ASP A 96 4.33 5.82 -27.16
C ASP A 96 4.01 6.95 -28.14
N GLY A 97 3.65 6.57 -29.38
CA GLY A 97 3.33 7.50 -30.47
C GLY A 97 4.54 8.17 -31.13
N ALA A 98 5.77 7.88 -30.71
CA ALA A 98 6.99 8.34 -31.37
C ALA A 98 7.61 7.25 -32.25
N THR A 99 8.39 7.67 -33.25
CA THR A 99 9.17 6.76 -34.13
C THR A 99 10.68 6.87 -33.90
N ASP A 100 11.14 7.93 -33.23
CA ASP A 100 12.55 8.30 -33.09
C ASP A 100 12.94 8.69 -31.65
N LYS A 101 12.04 8.50 -30.68
CA LYS A 101 12.28 8.83 -29.26
C LYS A 101 12.23 7.57 -28.42
N PHE A 102 13.27 7.36 -27.64
CA PHE A 102 13.43 6.21 -26.78
C PHE A 102 13.62 6.62 -25.33
N GLN A 103 13.08 5.84 -24.42
CA GLN A 103 12.98 6.14 -23.00
C GLN A 103 13.98 5.31 -22.22
N ILE A 104 14.83 5.98 -21.45
CA ILE A 104 15.62 5.38 -20.38
C ILE A 104 14.68 5.04 -19.21
N ILE A 105 14.81 3.82 -18.70
CA ILE A 105 13.88 3.25 -17.70
C ILE A 105 13.99 3.99 -16.36
N VAL A 106 15.18 4.01 -15.75
CA VAL A 106 15.43 4.73 -14.50
C VAL A 106 15.90 6.14 -14.83
N ARG A 107 15.17 7.15 -14.39
CA ARG A 107 15.40 8.56 -14.74
C ARG A 107 15.02 9.48 -13.58
N PRO A 108 15.63 10.67 -13.43
CA PRO A 108 16.63 11.33 -14.30
C PRO A 108 18.00 10.63 -14.42
N VAL A 109 18.80 11.04 -15.39
CA VAL A 109 20.14 10.50 -15.71
C VAL A 109 21.21 11.53 -15.36
N GLU A 110 22.34 11.07 -14.81
CA GLU A 110 23.48 11.93 -14.55
C GLU A 110 24.04 12.46 -15.87
N PRO A 111 24.18 13.79 -16.06
CA PRO A 111 24.68 14.36 -17.30
C PRO A 111 26.01 13.75 -17.72
N ASP A 112 26.15 13.49 -19.01
CA ASP A 112 27.33 12.93 -19.66
C ASP A 112 27.75 11.50 -19.26
N SER A 113 26.98 10.83 -18.41
CA SER A 113 27.25 9.44 -17.99
C SER A 113 26.81 8.37 -19.00
N GLU A 114 26.00 8.75 -19.98
CA GLU A 114 25.32 7.85 -20.91
C GLU A 114 26.20 7.38 -22.08
N MET A 115 26.02 6.12 -22.44
CA MET A 115 26.62 5.47 -23.60
C MET A 115 25.53 4.69 -24.33
N VAL A 116 25.10 5.19 -25.50
CA VAL A 116 24.00 4.57 -26.28
C VAL A 116 24.58 3.59 -27.28
N TYR A 117 23.98 2.41 -27.39
CA TYR A 117 24.38 1.36 -28.31
C TYR A 117 23.24 1.04 -29.28
N LYS A 118 23.59 0.80 -30.54
CA LYS A 118 22.71 0.31 -31.58
C LYS A 118 23.20 -1.05 -32.05
N ASN A 119 22.38 -2.08 -31.85
CA ASN A 119 22.73 -3.47 -32.16
C ASN A 119 24.07 -3.90 -31.53
N GLY A 120 24.36 -3.41 -30.31
CA GLY A 120 25.61 -3.67 -29.58
C GLY A 120 26.80 -2.78 -29.95
N VAL A 121 26.67 -1.91 -30.97
CA VAL A 121 27.71 -0.97 -31.38
C VAL A 121 27.48 0.38 -30.72
N LEU A 122 28.52 0.92 -30.07
CA LEU A 122 28.47 2.24 -29.43
C LEU A 122 28.22 3.34 -30.48
N LEU A 123 27.17 4.14 -30.28
CA LEU A 123 26.92 5.34 -31.07
C LEU A 123 27.76 6.50 -30.51
N PRO A 124 28.47 7.26 -31.37
CA PRO A 124 29.11 8.51 -30.95
C PRO A 124 28.09 9.51 -30.35
N LYS A 125 28.51 10.31 -29.36
CA LYS A 125 27.65 11.34 -28.74
C LYS A 125 27.10 12.36 -29.75
N THR A 126 27.75 12.53 -30.91
CA THR A 126 27.27 13.40 -32.01
C THR A 126 26.08 12.83 -32.78
N GLU A 127 25.77 11.55 -32.60
CA GLU A 127 24.71 10.83 -33.32
C GLU A 127 23.42 10.68 -32.51
N TYR A 128 23.36 11.23 -31.29
CA TYR A 128 22.15 11.25 -30.48
C TYR A 128 22.09 12.49 -29.58
N SER A 129 20.91 12.79 -29.07
CA SER A 129 20.70 13.79 -28.01
C SER A 129 19.92 13.15 -26.86
N VAL A 130 20.22 13.56 -25.62
CA VAL A 130 19.52 13.09 -24.42
C VAL A 130 18.98 14.27 -23.63
N ASP A 131 17.70 14.22 -23.29
CA ASP A 131 17.16 15.03 -22.20
C ASP A 131 17.41 14.28 -20.89
N TYR A 132 18.43 14.72 -20.14
CA TYR A 132 18.85 14.06 -18.91
C TYR A 132 17.76 14.02 -17.83
N TYR A 133 16.83 14.97 -17.82
CA TYR A 133 15.76 14.99 -16.82
C TYR A 133 14.65 14.01 -17.20
N THR A 134 14.16 14.07 -18.44
CA THR A 134 13.09 13.17 -18.91
C THR A 134 13.61 11.80 -19.31
N GLY A 135 14.93 11.60 -19.42
CA GLY A 135 15.57 10.37 -19.87
C GLY A 135 15.25 10.00 -21.31
N VAL A 136 14.81 10.96 -22.13
CA VAL A 136 14.47 10.72 -23.54
C VAL A 136 15.73 10.82 -24.39
N VAL A 137 16.05 9.73 -25.07
CA VAL A 137 17.12 9.62 -26.06
C VAL A 137 16.52 9.75 -27.45
N LYS A 138 17.10 10.62 -28.26
CA LYS A 138 16.76 10.80 -29.67
C LYS A 138 18.00 10.56 -30.53
N PRO A 139 18.11 9.40 -31.21
CA PRO A 139 19.09 9.21 -32.28
C PRO A 139 18.87 10.21 -33.41
N LYS A 140 19.95 10.64 -34.06
CA LYS A 140 19.90 11.59 -35.19
C LYS A 140 19.27 10.95 -36.42
N ASP A 141 19.63 9.70 -36.69
CA ASP A 141 19.04 8.89 -37.75
C ASP A 141 17.92 8.02 -37.19
N THR A 142 16.78 7.97 -37.88
CA THR A 142 15.63 7.16 -37.46
C THR A 142 16.01 5.67 -37.43
N PRO A 143 15.92 5.00 -36.27
CA PRO A 143 16.21 3.57 -36.18
C PRO A 143 15.19 2.74 -36.97
N GLN A 144 15.65 1.61 -37.50
CA GLN A 144 14.77 0.62 -38.13
C GLN A 144 14.00 -0.17 -37.06
N PRO A 145 12.82 -0.73 -37.37
CA PRO A 145 12.04 -1.52 -36.41
C PRO A 145 12.79 -2.73 -35.83
N THR A 146 13.79 -3.25 -36.53
CA THR A 146 14.63 -4.38 -36.09
C THR A 146 15.81 -3.95 -35.22
N ASP A 147 16.10 -2.65 -35.14
CA ASP A 147 17.24 -2.15 -34.37
C ASP A 147 16.98 -2.28 -32.87
N LYS A 148 17.95 -2.86 -32.16
CA LYS A 148 17.95 -2.92 -30.70
C LYS A 148 18.77 -1.76 -30.17
N LEU A 149 18.13 -0.86 -29.44
CA LEU A 149 18.79 0.22 -28.74
C LEU A 149 18.94 -0.12 -27.25
N THR A 150 20.14 0.04 -26.73
CA THR A 150 20.48 -0.15 -25.31
C THR A 150 21.34 1.01 -24.84
N VAL A 151 21.46 1.17 -23.53
CA VAL A 151 22.22 2.26 -22.92
C VAL A 151 22.91 1.77 -21.65
N SER A 152 24.16 2.22 -21.46
CA SER A 152 24.79 2.21 -20.15
C SER A 152 24.80 3.63 -19.58
N TYR A 153 24.47 3.82 -18.30
CA TYR A 153 24.35 5.16 -17.71
C TYR A 153 24.35 5.13 -16.18
N ALA A 154 24.59 6.28 -15.55
CA ALA A 154 24.39 6.46 -14.10
C ALA A 154 23.06 7.17 -13.84
N PRO A 155 22.15 6.62 -13.02
CA PRO A 155 20.98 7.36 -12.54
C PRO A 155 21.41 8.55 -11.68
N ALA A 156 20.77 9.70 -11.90
CA ALA A 156 20.99 10.89 -11.09
C ALA A 156 20.55 10.66 -9.63
N VAL A 157 21.03 11.49 -8.71
CA VAL A 157 20.72 11.38 -7.27
C VAL A 157 19.21 11.53 -6.98
N ASN A 158 18.51 12.32 -7.77
CA ASN A 158 17.06 12.55 -7.68
C ASN A 158 16.24 11.52 -8.48
N ALA A 159 16.87 10.50 -9.08
CA ALA A 159 16.16 9.38 -9.67
C ALA A 159 15.67 8.39 -8.59
N PRO A 160 14.59 7.64 -8.85
CA PRO A 160 14.14 6.59 -7.95
C PRO A 160 15.28 5.63 -7.56
N SER A 161 15.41 5.35 -6.26
CA SER A 161 16.31 4.33 -5.74
C SER A 161 15.62 2.96 -5.71
N MET A 162 16.38 1.91 -5.42
CA MET A 162 15.78 0.62 -5.06
C MET A 162 14.90 0.78 -3.80
N PRO A 163 13.62 0.39 -3.84
CA PRO A 163 12.76 0.42 -2.68
C PRO A 163 13.22 -0.64 -1.68
N LYS A 164 13.70 -0.18 -0.53
CA LYS A 164 14.08 -1.03 0.61
C LYS A 164 12.90 -1.33 1.56
N ARG A 165 11.87 -0.49 1.47
CA ARG A 165 10.71 -0.46 2.34
C ARG A 165 9.51 0.06 1.55
N LEU A 166 8.33 -0.42 1.87
CA LEU A 166 7.06 0.19 1.47
C LEU A 166 6.24 0.51 2.72
N TYR A 167 5.37 1.51 2.62
CA TYR A 167 4.42 1.85 3.67
C TYR A 167 3.01 1.83 3.11
N PHE A 168 2.10 1.24 3.87
CA PHE A 168 0.69 1.12 3.53
C PHE A 168 -0.18 1.81 4.58
N PHE A 169 -1.31 2.37 4.17
CA PHE A 169 -2.28 2.93 5.10
C PHE A 169 -3.69 2.84 4.51
N ALA A 170 -4.70 2.68 5.35
CA ALA A 170 -6.11 2.66 4.96
C ALA A 170 -6.73 4.06 5.13
N PHE A 171 -7.81 4.34 4.42
CA PHE A 171 -8.60 5.57 4.55
C PHE A 171 -10.01 5.39 3.97
N ASP A 172 -10.94 6.27 4.36
CA ASP A 172 -12.33 6.21 3.87
C ASP A 172 -12.48 6.83 2.48
N ASP A 173 -11.92 8.01 2.26
CA ASP A 173 -11.81 8.65 0.95
C ASP A 173 -10.75 9.77 0.98
N VAL A 174 -10.59 10.49 -0.12
CA VAL A 174 -9.76 11.70 -0.18
C VAL A 174 -10.55 12.87 -0.76
N ARG A 175 -10.13 14.08 -0.39
CA ARG A 175 -10.58 15.32 -1.05
C ARG A 175 -9.44 15.84 -1.92
N SER A 176 -9.75 16.37 -3.11
CA SER A 176 -8.81 17.06 -4.01
C SER A 176 -8.35 18.41 -3.45
N GLU A 177 -7.97 18.44 -2.19
CA GLU A 177 -7.65 19.61 -1.39
C GLU A 177 -6.36 19.34 -0.61
N LYS A 178 -5.51 20.35 -0.46
CA LYS A 178 -4.37 20.38 0.46
C LYS A 178 -4.65 21.41 1.55
N ILE A 179 -4.46 21.02 2.81
CA ILE A 179 -4.40 21.99 3.91
C ILE A 179 -2.97 22.51 4.01
N VAL A 180 -2.79 23.80 3.77
CA VAL A 180 -1.52 24.50 3.95
C VAL A 180 -1.54 25.12 5.34
N GLU A 181 -0.62 24.71 6.22
CA GLU A 181 -0.50 25.26 7.57
C GLU A 181 0.63 26.28 7.63
N GLY A 182 0.34 27.47 8.12
CA GLY A 182 1.32 28.49 8.46
C GLY A 182 1.93 28.27 9.83
N THR A 183 3.12 28.83 10.05
CA THR A 183 3.74 28.87 11.39
C THR A 183 2.84 29.67 12.33
N SER A 184 2.54 29.09 13.48
CA SER A 184 1.67 29.66 14.51
C SER A 184 2.15 29.20 15.88
N GLY A 185 1.53 29.70 16.96
CA GLY A 185 1.87 29.27 18.33
C GLY A 185 1.78 27.75 18.57
N SER A 186 1.06 26.99 17.74
CA SER A 186 0.96 25.53 17.81
C SER A 186 1.67 24.78 16.68
N VAL A 187 2.13 25.49 15.63
CA VAL A 187 2.80 24.93 14.45
C VAL A 187 4.19 25.57 14.35
N GLY A 188 5.21 24.85 14.82
CA GLY A 188 6.59 25.37 14.84
C GLY A 188 7.25 25.52 13.47
N VAL A 189 6.81 24.75 12.47
CA VAL A 189 7.30 24.83 11.09
C VAL A 189 6.11 24.73 10.15
N GLY A 190 5.75 25.85 9.51
CA GLY A 190 4.72 25.88 8.48
C GLY A 190 5.15 25.20 7.17
N ASP A 191 4.18 24.96 6.30
CA ASP A 191 4.42 24.50 4.94
C ASP A 191 5.18 25.57 4.13
N PRO A 192 6.05 25.19 3.18
CA PRO A 192 6.77 26.17 2.35
C PRO A 192 5.85 27.14 1.60
N GLU A 193 4.63 26.70 1.31
CA GLU A 193 3.61 27.47 0.59
C GLU A 193 2.80 28.41 1.49
N SER A 194 3.05 28.38 2.80
CA SER A 194 2.46 29.28 3.78
C SER A 194 3.26 30.58 3.93
N ILE A 195 4.54 30.57 3.55
CA ILE A 195 5.47 31.66 3.84
C ILE A 195 5.22 32.82 2.88
N LEU A 196 4.93 34.00 3.44
CA LEU A 196 4.78 35.24 2.69
C LEU A 196 6.07 36.08 2.80
N PRO A 197 6.31 37.04 1.90
CA PRO A 197 7.43 37.98 2.05
C PRO A 197 7.33 38.75 3.37
N ASP A 198 8.47 38.97 4.03
CA ASP A 198 8.54 39.73 5.28
C ASP A 198 7.98 41.15 5.15
N GLY A 199 7.52 41.67 6.28
CA GLY A 199 7.14 43.07 6.41
C GLY A 199 8.33 44.00 6.18
N ASP A 200 8.07 45.17 5.62
CA ASP A 200 9.06 46.25 5.44
C ASP A 200 8.64 47.56 6.14
N GLY A 201 7.56 47.54 6.93
CA GLY A 201 6.97 48.70 7.58
C GLY A 201 6.02 49.52 6.70
N THR A 202 5.92 49.22 5.39
CA THR A 202 5.11 50.00 4.43
C THR A 202 4.21 49.13 3.53
N LYS A 203 4.67 47.94 3.17
CA LYS A 203 3.98 46.99 2.30
C LYS A 203 2.76 46.41 2.99
N ARG A 204 1.63 46.50 2.29
CA ARG A 204 0.33 46.00 2.76
C ARG A 204 -0.20 44.83 1.96
N THR A 205 0.33 44.59 0.77
CA THR A 205 -0.12 43.51 -0.12
C THR A 205 0.92 42.43 -0.24
N PHE A 206 0.52 41.19 0.01
CA PHE A 206 1.38 40.01 0.03
C PHE A 206 0.80 38.94 -0.90
N GLN A 207 1.66 38.40 -1.77
CA GLN A 207 1.30 37.31 -2.68
C GLN A 207 1.37 35.98 -1.94
N ILE A 208 0.29 35.20 -1.97
CA ILE A 208 0.33 33.80 -1.52
C ILE A 208 1.05 32.99 -2.61
N PRO A 209 2.08 32.20 -2.25
CA PRO A 209 2.95 31.51 -3.22
C PRO A 209 2.29 30.23 -3.78
N THR A 210 1.04 30.35 -4.27
CA THR A 210 0.31 29.27 -4.93
C THR A 210 -0.25 29.74 -6.29
N PRO A 211 -0.01 28.98 -7.37
CA PRO A 211 -0.60 29.27 -8.67
C PRO A 211 -2.02 28.71 -8.83
N THR A 212 -2.51 27.91 -7.87
CA THR A 212 -3.82 27.25 -7.96
C THR A 212 -4.88 27.96 -7.13
N THR A 213 -6.14 27.61 -7.37
CA THR A 213 -7.29 28.15 -6.67
C THR A 213 -7.22 27.87 -5.18
N ILE A 214 -7.36 28.93 -4.39
CA ILE A 214 -7.57 28.87 -2.94
C ILE A 214 -9.07 28.81 -2.69
N LYS A 215 -9.48 27.93 -1.78
CA LYS A 215 -10.88 27.86 -1.37
C LYS A 215 -11.30 29.15 -0.68
N THR A 216 -12.40 29.74 -1.11
CA THR A 216 -12.97 30.94 -0.49
C THR A 216 -13.19 30.73 1.01
N ASP A 217 -12.92 31.78 1.77
CA ASP A 217 -13.07 31.87 3.23
C ASP A 217 -12.19 30.89 4.04
N SER A 218 -11.15 30.32 3.41
CA SER A 218 -10.23 29.39 4.10
C SER A 218 -8.96 30.04 4.65
N VAL A 219 -8.65 31.28 4.26
CA VAL A 219 -7.39 31.95 4.58
C VAL A 219 -7.36 32.46 6.03
N ARG A 220 -6.29 32.14 6.75
CA ARG A 220 -5.92 32.69 8.05
C ARG A 220 -4.53 33.29 7.95
N LEU A 221 -4.35 34.51 8.44
CA LEU A 221 -3.08 35.22 8.41
C LEU A 221 -2.43 35.24 9.80
N TYR A 222 -1.13 35.01 9.84
CA TYR A 222 -0.32 35.08 11.05
C TYR A 222 0.83 36.08 10.83
N ILE A 223 1.03 36.96 11.80
CA ILE A 223 2.19 37.87 11.84
C ILE A 223 2.93 37.59 13.14
N ASN A 224 4.23 37.26 13.04
CA ASN A 224 5.06 36.83 14.17
C ASN A 224 4.36 35.73 15.00
N GLN A 225 3.81 34.72 14.30
CA GLN A 225 3.09 33.56 14.86
C GLN A 225 1.75 33.85 15.54
N VAL A 226 1.27 35.10 15.50
CA VAL A 226 -0.02 35.52 16.06
C VAL A 226 -1.05 35.67 14.96
N GLU A 227 -2.21 34.99 15.11
CA GLU A 227 -3.32 35.09 14.16
C GLU A 227 -3.91 36.50 14.14
N ILE A 228 -4.09 37.03 12.94
CA ILE A 228 -4.69 38.33 12.68
C ILE A 228 -6.18 38.14 12.39
N PRO A 229 -7.08 38.95 12.98
CA PRO A 229 -8.51 38.86 12.71
C PRO A 229 -8.83 39.01 11.22
N SER A 230 -9.83 38.28 10.72
CA SER A 230 -10.28 38.37 9.32
C SER A 230 -10.84 39.74 8.94
N THR A 231 -11.14 40.61 9.91
CA THR A 231 -11.53 42.01 9.68
C THR A 231 -10.35 42.93 9.35
N ASP A 232 -9.13 42.51 9.66
CA ASP A 232 -7.90 43.31 9.53
C ASP A 232 -7.18 43.07 8.19
N PHE A 233 -7.72 42.22 7.32
CA PHE A 233 -7.20 41.99 5.98
C PHE A 233 -8.32 41.59 5.01
N SER A 234 -8.07 41.75 3.72
CA SER A 234 -8.89 41.19 2.64
C SER A 234 -8.07 40.20 1.81
N VAL A 235 -8.77 39.29 1.14
CA VAL A 235 -8.16 38.32 0.24
C VAL A 235 -8.75 38.48 -1.15
N ASP A 236 -7.88 38.68 -2.14
CA ASP A 236 -8.25 38.54 -3.55
C ASP A 236 -7.92 37.11 -3.99
N TYR A 237 -8.96 36.28 -4.12
CA TYR A 237 -8.84 34.89 -4.54
C TYR A 237 -8.56 34.71 -6.04
N SER A 238 -8.70 35.77 -6.84
CA SER A 238 -8.35 35.75 -8.27
C SER A 238 -6.85 36.01 -8.47
N ALA A 239 -6.29 36.93 -7.68
CA ALA A 239 -4.87 37.23 -7.69
C ALA A 239 -4.06 36.40 -6.67
N ASN A 240 -4.73 35.63 -5.79
CA ASN A 240 -4.13 34.97 -4.63
C ASN A 240 -3.30 35.95 -3.76
N THR A 241 -3.85 37.12 -3.45
CA THR A 241 -3.17 38.14 -2.63
C THR A 241 -3.93 38.44 -1.35
N ILE A 242 -3.18 38.81 -0.32
CA ILE A 242 -3.69 39.30 0.96
C ILE A 242 -3.34 40.79 1.06
N THR A 243 -4.32 41.62 1.42
CA THR A 243 -4.11 43.06 1.67
C THR A 243 -4.48 43.41 3.10
N ILE A 244 -3.53 43.94 3.86
CA ILE A 244 -3.75 44.42 5.24
C ILE A 244 -4.60 45.69 5.22
N ALA A 245 -5.67 45.70 6.02
CA ALA A 245 -6.59 46.82 6.12
C ALA A 245 -5.89 48.09 6.63
N ASN A 246 -6.34 49.25 6.15
CA ASN A 246 -5.80 50.56 6.57
C ASN A 246 -6.05 50.87 8.06
N THR A 247 -7.00 50.17 8.69
CA THR A 247 -7.28 50.25 10.13
C THR A 247 -6.19 49.61 10.99
N ARG A 248 -5.28 48.83 10.38
CA ARG A 248 -4.13 48.21 11.03
C ARG A 248 -2.83 48.82 10.49
N PRO A 249 -1.79 49.02 11.32
CA PRO A 249 -0.44 49.34 10.84
C PRO A 249 0.05 48.30 9.83
N ALA A 250 0.87 48.74 8.87
CA ALA A 250 1.58 47.80 8.00
C ALA A 250 2.51 46.93 8.87
N PRO A 251 2.78 45.67 8.49
CA PRO A 251 3.71 44.82 9.23
C PRO A 251 5.10 45.45 9.28
N ASP A 252 5.68 45.49 10.49
CA ASP A 252 7.00 46.09 10.74
C ASP A 252 8.11 45.46 9.89
N ALA A 253 9.21 46.19 9.71
CA ALA A 253 10.38 45.66 9.03
C ALA A 253 10.91 44.39 9.71
N GLY A 254 10.98 43.29 8.97
CA GLY A 254 11.40 41.98 9.48
C GLY A 254 10.31 41.20 10.22
N ALA A 255 9.05 41.66 10.21
CA ALA A 255 7.95 40.85 10.70
C ALA A 255 7.77 39.61 9.80
N GLU A 256 7.66 38.43 10.40
CA GLU A 256 7.44 37.16 9.70
C GLU A 256 5.95 36.97 9.42
N LEU A 257 5.58 36.69 8.16
CA LEU A 257 4.19 36.50 7.75
C LEU A 257 3.95 35.08 7.23
N HIS A 258 2.88 34.46 7.72
CA HIS A 258 2.43 33.15 7.26
C HIS A 258 0.92 33.15 6.98
N ALA A 259 0.50 32.40 5.97
CA ALA A 259 -0.90 32.15 5.68
C ALA A 259 -1.23 30.66 5.76
N SER A 260 -2.25 30.30 6.53
CA SER A 260 -2.89 28.98 6.44
C SER A 260 -4.09 29.06 5.52
N TYR A 261 -4.31 28.07 4.66
CA TYR A 261 -5.43 28.05 3.71
C TYR A 261 -5.68 26.65 3.14
N VAL A 262 -6.83 26.46 2.49
CA VAL A 262 -7.15 25.24 1.75
C VAL A 262 -6.93 25.47 0.26
N ARG A 263 -5.99 24.72 -0.31
CA ARG A 263 -5.65 24.76 -1.72
C ARG A 263 -6.40 23.67 -2.48
N VAL A 264 -7.07 24.03 -3.57
CA VAL A 264 -7.67 23.04 -4.48
C VAL A 264 -6.57 22.47 -5.38
N LEU A 265 -6.50 21.14 -5.45
CA LEU A 265 -5.56 20.42 -6.29
C LEU A 265 -6.18 20.14 -7.66
N ALA A 266 -5.46 20.48 -8.73
CA ALA A 266 -5.85 20.16 -10.09
C ALA A 266 -5.05 18.96 -10.57
N GLY A 267 -5.73 17.82 -10.75
CA GLY A 267 -5.13 16.61 -11.29
C GLY A 267 -5.41 16.45 -12.78
N THR A 268 -4.67 15.56 -13.43
CA THR A 268 -4.85 15.18 -14.85
C THR A 268 -5.28 13.73 -14.96
N GLY A 269 -6.03 13.37 -16.00
CA GLY A 269 -6.52 12.00 -16.24
C GLY A 269 -8.01 11.80 -15.92
N SER A 270 -8.62 10.79 -16.54
CA SER A 270 -10.07 10.49 -16.46
C SER A 270 -10.41 9.23 -15.67
N GLY A 271 -9.45 8.35 -15.40
CA GLY A 271 -9.59 7.15 -14.56
C GLY A 271 -8.66 7.20 -13.35
N THR A 272 -7.36 7.31 -13.61
CA THR A 272 -6.36 7.63 -12.60
C THR A 272 -6.08 9.14 -12.62
N ILE A 273 -6.35 9.82 -11.51
CA ILE A 273 -6.03 11.23 -11.33
C ILE A 273 -4.56 11.35 -10.91
N ASN A 274 -3.75 12.02 -11.73
CA ASN A 274 -2.35 12.29 -11.43
C ASN A 274 -2.18 13.78 -11.06
N TYR A 275 -1.78 14.04 -9.81
CA TYR A 275 -1.49 15.39 -9.33
C TYR A 275 -0.03 15.83 -9.54
N GLY A 276 0.83 14.93 -10.04
CA GLY A 276 2.24 15.21 -10.25
C GLY A 276 2.98 15.49 -8.92
N ASP A 277 3.81 16.52 -8.91
CA ASP A 277 4.63 16.88 -7.76
C ASP A 277 3.89 17.89 -6.86
N ILE A 278 3.70 17.51 -5.60
CA ILE A 278 3.07 18.33 -4.58
C ILE A 278 4.15 18.73 -3.58
N LYS A 279 4.43 20.04 -3.47
CA LYS A 279 5.39 20.53 -2.48
C LYS A 279 4.92 20.17 -1.06
N SER A 280 5.84 19.66 -0.25
CA SER A 280 5.63 19.32 1.17
C SER A 280 6.69 19.97 2.03
N ARG A 281 6.57 19.84 3.35
CA ARG A 281 7.66 20.13 4.29
C ARG A 281 8.88 19.28 3.96
N ASN A 282 10.04 19.71 4.42
CA ASN A 282 11.25 18.90 4.33
C ASN A 282 11.09 17.63 5.19
N PHE A 283 11.50 16.48 4.66
CA PHE A 283 11.47 15.19 5.35
C PHE A 283 12.74 14.41 5.07
N ASP A 284 12.94 13.27 5.72
CA ASP A 284 13.94 12.27 5.37
C ASP A 284 13.24 11.03 4.78
N PRO A 285 13.54 10.63 3.52
CA PRO A 285 12.97 9.42 2.92
C PRO A 285 13.21 8.14 3.72
N ASP A 286 14.26 8.12 4.56
CA ASP A 286 14.61 6.98 5.40
C ASP A 286 13.95 7.01 6.78
N ASN A 287 13.26 8.10 7.11
CA ASN A 287 12.49 8.25 8.34
C ASN A 287 11.00 8.13 8.05
N ALA A 288 10.44 6.97 8.38
CA ALA A 288 9.02 6.63 8.16
C ALA A 288 8.05 7.74 8.60
N LYS A 289 8.23 8.25 9.82
CA LYS A 289 7.34 9.25 10.41
C LYS A 289 7.41 10.58 9.65
N GLN A 290 8.61 11.08 9.35
CA GLN A 290 8.75 12.34 8.60
C GLN A 290 8.24 12.22 7.16
N MET A 291 8.52 11.10 6.50
CA MET A 291 8.03 10.86 5.15
C MET A 291 6.50 10.81 5.09
N LEU A 292 5.87 10.08 6.01
CA LEU A 292 4.41 9.95 6.04
C LEU A 292 3.73 11.24 6.51
N ASP A 293 4.37 12.03 7.37
CA ASP A 293 3.92 13.40 7.69
C ASP A 293 3.85 14.27 6.43
N ALA A 294 4.89 14.22 5.59
CA ALA A 294 4.90 14.92 4.31
C ALA A 294 3.80 14.39 3.37
N VAL A 295 3.60 13.08 3.27
CA VAL A 295 2.53 12.48 2.44
C VAL A 295 1.15 12.94 2.88
N TYR A 296 0.87 12.93 4.18
CA TYR A 296 -0.44 13.30 4.74
C TYR A 296 -0.67 14.82 4.67
N SER A 297 0.39 15.62 4.55
CA SER A 297 0.29 17.06 4.28
C SER A 297 -0.07 17.40 2.82
N CYS A 298 0.11 16.48 1.88
CA CYS A 298 -0.03 16.78 0.45
C CYS A 298 -1.48 16.76 -0.04
N ILE A 299 -2.33 15.90 0.53
CA ILE A 299 -3.75 15.77 0.17
C ILE A 299 -4.56 15.46 1.43
N TYR A 300 -5.81 15.91 1.45
CA TYR A 300 -6.70 15.67 2.58
C TYR A 300 -7.29 14.25 2.53
N TYR A 301 -6.77 13.38 3.38
CA TYR A 301 -7.32 12.06 3.63
C TYR A 301 -8.46 12.11 4.65
N ILE A 302 -9.55 11.41 4.37
CA ILE A 302 -10.67 11.24 5.30
C ILE A 302 -10.40 9.99 6.14
N TYR A 303 -10.23 10.19 7.45
CA TYR A 303 -9.92 9.15 8.43
C TYR A 303 -8.77 8.21 8.00
N PRO A 304 -7.56 8.71 7.72
CA PRO A 304 -6.43 7.85 7.37
C PRO A 304 -5.91 7.09 8.59
N SER A 305 -5.41 5.88 8.39
CA SER A 305 -4.82 5.07 9.45
C SER A 305 -3.39 5.50 9.78
N LEU A 306 -2.87 5.04 10.92
CA LEU A 306 -1.44 5.03 11.20
C LEU A 306 -0.77 4.05 10.22
N PRO A 307 0.33 4.42 9.55
CA PRO A 307 0.89 3.63 8.47
C PRO A 307 1.54 2.33 8.96
N THR A 308 1.34 1.28 8.16
CA THR A 308 1.91 -0.05 8.30
C THR A 308 3.13 -0.19 7.41
N ALA A 309 4.30 -0.46 8.00
CA ALA A 309 5.55 -0.62 7.28
C ALA A 309 5.73 -2.06 6.74
N LEU A 310 6.44 -2.19 5.62
CA LEU A 310 6.90 -3.45 5.03
C LEU A 310 8.38 -3.30 4.71
N SER A 311 9.25 -4.07 5.38
CA SER A 311 10.71 -4.01 5.18
C SER A 311 11.21 -5.27 4.49
N PHE A 312 12.05 -5.13 3.46
CA PHE A 312 12.57 -6.27 2.70
C PHE A 312 13.92 -6.80 3.20
N THR A 313 14.66 -5.97 3.93
CA THR A 313 16.01 -6.27 4.41
C THR A 313 16.22 -5.72 5.83
N PRO A 314 17.03 -6.39 6.68
CA PRO A 314 17.51 -5.86 7.96
C PRO A 314 18.35 -4.59 7.80
N LEU A 315 18.93 -4.35 6.62
CA LEU A 315 19.92 -3.30 6.36
C LEU A 315 19.30 -1.94 6.09
N ASP A 316 19.94 -0.85 6.55
CA ASP A 316 19.47 0.52 6.28
C ASP A 316 19.40 0.84 4.79
N ASN A 317 20.26 0.21 3.99
CA ASN A 317 20.24 0.21 2.53
C ASN A 317 20.63 -1.18 2.03
N PHE A 318 20.22 -1.55 0.81
CA PHE A 318 20.86 -2.65 0.11
C PHE A 318 22.37 -2.39 0.01
N ASP A 319 23.18 -3.40 0.30
CA ASP A 319 24.62 -3.31 0.13
C ASP A 319 25.04 -3.50 -1.34
N ARG A 320 26.36 -3.54 -1.59
CA ARG A 320 26.92 -3.67 -2.94
C ARG A 320 26.66 -5.04 -3.60
N GLY A 321 26.21 -6.03 -2.83
CA GLY A 321 25.86 -7.36 -3.33
C GLY A 321 24.59 -7.33 -4.17
N TRP A 322 23.67 -6.39 -3.91
CA TRP A 322 22.51 -6.14 -4.77
C TRP A 322 22.79 -5.06 -5.80
N GLN A 323 22.36 -5.35 -7.02
CA GLN A 323 22.30 -4.39 -8.11
C GLN A 323 20.86 -3.93 -8.32
N ARG A 324 20.65 -2.85 -9.06
CA ARG A 324 19.31 -2.30 -9.32
C ARG A 324 18.40 -3.27 -10.06
N ASP A 325 18.99 -4.15 -10.86
CA ASP A 325 18.33 -5.23 -11.58
C ASP A 325 18.33 -6.57 -10.84
N SER A 326 18.82 -6.61 -9.60
CA SER A 326 18.57 -7.76 -8.72
C SER A 326 17.07 -8.01 -8.56
N THR A 327 16.73 -9.28 -8.33
CA THR A 327 15.34 -9.73 -8.32
C THR A 327 14.69 -9.55 -6.95
N MET A 328 13.43 -9.12 -6.96
CA MET A 328 12.46 -9.27 -5.88
C MET A 328 11.53 -10.42 -6.24
N TYR A 329 11.58 -11.50 -5.46
CA TYR A 329 10.65 -12.62 -5.56
C TYR A 329 9.43 -12.33 -4.69
N PHE A 330 8.23 -12.59 -5.21
CA PHE A 330 7.00 -12.42 -4.46
C PHE A 330 5.93 -13.40 -4.92
N TRP A 331 5.19 -13.94 -3.97
CA TRP A 331 4.16 -14.96 -4.23
C TRP A 331 2.98 -14.76 -3.30
N GLY A 332 1.82 -15.26 -3.72
CA GLY A 332 0.60 -15.15 -2.96
C GLY A 332 -0.64 -15.12 -3.85
N ASN A 333 -1.69 -14.49 -3.33
CA ASN A 333 -3.01 -14.50 -3.92
C ASN A 333 -3.62 -13.10 -3.92
N PHE A 334 -4.13 -12.69 -5.10
CA PHE A 334 -4.92 -11.48 -5.25
C PHE A 334 -6.36 -11.82 -5.64
N THR A 335 -7.28 -11.10 -5.01
CA THR A 335 -8.67 -10.96 -5.42
C THR A 335 -9.07 -9.49 -5.28
N LYS A 336 -10.22 -9.09 -5.82
CA LYS A 336 -10.76 -7.75 -5.54
C LYS A 336 -11.03 -7.51 -4.05
N ASP A 337 -11.15 -8.57 -3.24
CA ASP A 337 -11.44 -8.45 -1.82
C ASP A 337 -10.20 -8.34 -0.96
N ARG A 338 -9.08 -8.94 -1.39
CA ARG A 338 -7.85 -8.98 -0.59
C ARG A 338 -6.58 -9.19 -1.41
N ILE A 339 -5.49 -8.80 -0.77
CA ILE A 339 -4.10 -8.98 -1.17
C ILE A 339 -3.45 -9.75 -0.03
N VAL A 340 -2.92 -10.95 -0.32
CA VAL A 340 -2.12 -11.73 0.64
C VAL A 340 -0.87 -12.19 -0.08
N MET A 341 0.30 -11.82 0.44
CA MET A 341 1.56 -12.15 -0.22
C MET A 341 2.74 -12.18 0.72
N PHE A 342 3.81 -12.83 0.24
CA PHE A 342 5.14 -12.72 0.78
C PHE A 342 6.10 -12.16 -0.26
N LEU A 343 7.14 -11.50 0.23
CA LEU A 343 8.17 -10.89 -0.59
C LEU A 343 9.53 -11.24 -0.04
N ARG A 344 10.50 -11.43 -0.93
CA ARG A 344 11.89 -11.67 -0.59
C ARG A 344 12.82 -11.17 -1.69
N PRO A 345 13.80 -10.30 -1.37
CA PRO A 345 14.89 -9.99 -2.30
C PRO A 345 15.72 -11.23 -2.63
N ASP A 346 16.48 -11.19 -3.72
CA ASP A 346 17.45 -12.22 -4.07
C ASP A 346 18.42 -12.48 -2.90
N PRO A 347 18.45 -13.70 -2.32
CA PRO A 347 19.30 -14.00 -1.18
C PRO A 347 20.77 -14.25 -1.56
N THR A 348 21.13 -14.27 -2.85
CA THR A 348 22.48 -14.57 -3.34
C THR A 348 23.54 -13.63 -2.76
N ALA A 349 23.18 -12.36 -2.52
CA ALA A 349 24.07 -11.38 -1.91
C ALA A 349 24.29 -11.60 -0.40
N GLY A 350 23.39 -12.30 0.28
CA GLY A 350 23.43 -12.59 1.71
C GLY A 350 22.05 -13.00 2.20
N ALA A 351 21.87 -14.28 2.51
CA ALA A 351 20.57 -14.82 2.89
C ALA A 351 20.06 -14.23 4.21
N GLU A 352 20.96 -13.95 5.14
CA GLU A 352 20.75 -13.28 6.43
C GLU A 352 20.31 -11.81 6.29
N ASN A 353 20.55 -11.22 5.12
CA ASN A 353 20.25 -9.83 4.79
C ASN A 353 18.95 -9.69 3.97
N THR A 354 18.13 -10.74 3.95
CA THR A 354 16.80 -10.76 3.33
C THR A 354 15.74 -11.17 4.34
N TYR A 355 14.54 -10.58 4.22
CA TYR A 355 13.37 -11.04 4.95
C TYR A 355 12.38 -11.75 4.04
N TYR A 356 11.67 -12.72 4.59
CA TYR A 356 10.36 -13.17 4.15
C TYR A 356 9.31 -12.22 4.74
N ALA A 357 9.03 -11.14 4.01
CA ALA A 357 8.16 -10.07 4.47
C ALA A 357 6.69 -10.38 4.16
N PRO A 358 5.81 -10.54 5.17
CA PRO A 358 4.38 -10.81 4.97
C PRO A 358 3.61 -9.51 4.67
N LEU A 359 2.56 -9.60 3.85
CA LEU A 359 1.59 -8.54 3.64
C LEU A 359 0.17 -9.12 3.53
N TYR A 360 -0.76 -8.54 4.29
CA TYR A 360 -2.20 -8.76 4.13
C TYR A 360 -2.91 -7.41 4.11
N ILE A 361 -3.67 -7.15 3.05
CA ILE A 361 -4.52 -5.96 2.89
C ILE A 361 -5.85 -6.42 2.33
N GLY A 362 -6.97 -6.17 3.01
CA GLY A 362 -8.27 -6.54 2.43
C GLY A 362 -9.32 -6.99 3.42
N ARG A 363 -10.38 -7.57 2.87
CA ARG A 363 -11.52 -8.12 3.61
C ARG A 363 -11.06 -9.24 4.56
N MET A 364 -11.58 -9.25 5.78
CA MET A 364 -11.63 -10.46 6.61
C MET A 364 -13.02 -11.09 6.52
N THR A 365 -13.10 -12.41 6.72
CA THR A 365 -14.38 -13.12 6.84
C THR A 365 -14.94 -12.90 8.25
N THR A 366 -16.12 -12.33 8.35
CA THR A 366 -16.73 -11.96 9.62
C THR A 366 -17.43 -13.14 10.29
N ILE A 367 -17.43 -13.20 11.61
CA ILE A 367 -18.15 -14.23 12.38
C ILE A 367 -19.29 -13.55 13.13
N GLY A 368 -20.53 -13.97 12.86
CA GLY A 368 -21.72 -13.35 13.45
C GLY A 368 -21.95 -11.92 12.92
N LYS A 369 -21.77 -10.90 13.77
CA LYS A 369 -22.03 -9.51 13.39
C LYS A 369 -20.86 -8.90 12.63
N SER A 370 -21.12 -8.33 11.46
CA SER A 370 -20.09 -7.66 10.68
C SER A 370 -19.65 -6.34 11.34
N PRO A 371 -18.34 -6.03 11.40
CA PRO A 371 -17.89 -4.66 11.64
C PRO A 371 -18.35 -3.75 10.50
N ARG A 372 -18.35 -2.43 10.74
CA ARG A 372 -18.79 -1.45 9.72
C ARG A 372 -17.87 -1.44 8.51
N LYS A 373 -16.56 -1.65 8.73
CA LYS A 373 -15.55 -1.88 7.69
C LYS A 373 -14.66 -3.03 8.11
N ASN A 374 -14.79 -4.17 7.45
CA ASN A 374 -13.99 -5.40 7.67
C ASN A 374 -12.65 -5.38 6.90
N HIS A 375 -12.13 -4.20 6.55
CA HIS A 375 -10.83 -4.05 5.91
C HIS A 375 -9.72 -4.13 6.95
N VAL A 376 -8.77 -5.03 6.74
CA VAL A 376 -7.64 -5.31 7.62
C VAL A 376 -6.34 -5.02 6.89
N ILE A 377 -5.39 -4.44 7.60
CA ILE A 377 -3.99 -4.32 7.17
C ILE A 377 -3.08 -4.93 8.24
N LEU A 378 -2.17 -5.80 7.82
CA LEU A 378 -1.02 -6.24 8.61
C LEU A 378 0.20 -6.50 7.73
N SER A 379 1.39 -6.33 8.31
CA SER A 379 2.67 -6.50 7.61
C SER A 379 3.81 -6.80 8.58
N GLY A 380 4.99 -7.08 8.04
CA GLY A 380 6.24 -7.25 8.77
C GLY A 380 7.30 -6.19 8.44
N CYS A 381 7.96 -5.65 9.47
CA CYS A 381 9.00 -4.64 9.30
C CYS A 381 10.15 -4.78 10.31
N ARG A 382 11.17 -3.93 10.14
CA ARG A 382 12.19 -3.68 11.16
C ARG A 382 11.67 -2.79 12.26
N THR A 383 12.23 -2.92 13.45
CA THR A 383 11.90 -2.05 14.60
C THR A 383 12.07 -0.56 14.30
N LYS A 384 13.11 -0.17 13.55
CA LYS A 384 13.36 1.23 13.17
C LYS A 384 12.34 1.79 12.18
N ASP A 385 11.72 0.93 11.39
CA ASP A 385 10.81 1.32 10.32
C ASP A 385 9.36 1.44 10.81
N GLU A 386 9.06 0.90 12.01
CA GLU A 386 7.74 0.95 12.64
C GLU A 386 7.36 2.39 13.01
N VAL A 387 6.16 2.82 12.60
CA VAL A 387 5.57 4.07 13.11
C VAL A 387 4.71 3.74 14.32
N VAL A 388 5.19 4.13 15.50
CA VAL A 388 4.53 3.85 16.77
C VAL A 388 3.51 4.96 17.07
N TRP A 389 2.34 4.54 17.57
CA TRP A 389 1.30 5.46 18.03
C TRP A 389 1.81 6.33 19.20
N ALA A 390 1.35 7.57 19.23
CA ALA A 390 1.46 8.45 20.37
C ALA A 390 0.15 9.23 20.55
N LYS A 391 -0.15 9.64 21.78
CA LYS A 391 -1.30 10.49 22.06
C LYS A 391 -1.19 11.80 21.27
N ASP A 392 -2.31 12.24 20.69
CA ASP A 392 -2.43 13.45 19.89
C ASP A 392 -1.51 13.47 18.65
N LEU A 393 -1.06 12.29 18.19
CA LEU A 393 -0.21 12.16 17.02
C LEU A 393 -0.93 12.68 15.77
N LYS A 394 -0.26 13.60 15.08
CA LYS A 394 -0.62 14.08 13.75
C LYS A 394 0.38 13.62 12.72
N LEU A 395 -0.11 13.41 11.51
CA LEU A 395 0.69 13.40 10.29
C LEU A 395 0.07 14.41 9.32
N GLY A 396 0.87 15.37 8.87
CA GLY A 396 0.37 16.59 8.24
C GLY A 396 -0.58 17.33 9.19
N ALA A 397 -1.69 17.82 8.64
CA ALA A 397 -2.73 18.50 9.42
C ALA A 397 -3.73 17.54 10.09
N THR A 398 -3.58 16.22 9.90
CA THR A 398 -4.61 15.23 10.28
C THR A 398 -4.22 14.49 11.55
N TYR A 399 -5.14 14.43 12.51
CA TYR A 399 -5.01 13.53 13.65
C TYR A 399 -5.16 12.09 13.19
N ILE A 400 -4.19 11.28 13.55
CA ILE A 400 -4.19 9.83 13.32
C ILE A 400 -4.19 9.06 14.64
N ASP A 401 -4.52 9.77 15.72
CA ASP A 401 -4.83 9.20 17.03
C ASP A 401 -6.33 8.91 17.12
N TYR A 402 -6.68 7.63 17.07
CA TYR A 402 -8.05 7.13 17.24
C TYR A 402 -8.25 6.54 18.66
N GLY A 403 -7.47 7.04 19.61
CA GLY A 403 -7.45 6.61 21.01
C GLY A 403 -6.25 5.72 21.34
N ASN A 404 -6.10 5.41 22.64
CA ASN A 404 -4.96 4.66 23.19
C ASN A 404 -4.71 3.28 22.56
N ASN A 405 -5.72 2.72 21.92
CA ASN A 405 -5.67 1.42 21.26
C ASN A 405 -5.54 1.53 19.74
N THR A 406 -5.08 2.66 19.19
CA THR A 406 -4.82 2.79 17.76
C THR A 406 -3.71 1.81 17.31
N SER A 407 -3.98 1.06 16.26
CA SER A 407 -3.09 0.05 15.65
C SER A 407 -2.27 0.63 14.52
N ASN A 408 -1.05 0.12 14.35
CA ASN A 408 -0.18 0.41 13.20
C ASN A 408 -0.07 -0.76 12.19
N GLY A 409 -0.74 -1.90 12.42
CA GLY A 409 -0.65 -3.07 11.54
C GLY A 409 0.68 -3.85 11.58
N ASN A 410 1.69 -3.41 12.34
CA ASN A 410 2.98 -4.11 12.49
C ASN A 410 3.09 -4.83 13.84
N SER A 411 2.74 -4.15 14.93
CA SER A 411 2.71 -4.73 16.29
C SER A 411 1.28 -5.04 16.77
N SER A 412 0.34 -5.11 15.83
CA SER A 412 -1.06 -5.49 16.04
C SER A 412 -1.72 -5.68 14.67
N VAL A 413 -2.93 -6.24 14.65
CA VAL A 413 -3.77 -6.30 13.45
C VAL A 413 -4.63 -5.04 13.39
N GLN A 414 -4.54 -4.28 12.29
CA GLN A 414 -5.28 -3.02 12.10
C GLN A 414 -6.60 -3.31 11.39
N LEU A 415 -7.73 -3.12 12.09
CA LEU A 415 -9.08 -3.15 11.50
C LEU A 415 -9.57 -1.73 11.22
N GLN A 416 -10.04 -1.46 10.00
CA GLN A 416 -10.48 -0.12 9.60
C GLN A 416 -11.56 0.47 10.51
N GLN A 417 -12.68 -0.23 10.72
CA GLN A 417 -13.75 0.29 11.58
C GLN A 417 -14.52 -0.83 12.27
N SER A 418 -14.52 -0.81 13.60
CA SER A 418 -15.26 -1.77 14.44
C SER A 418 -16.78 -1.67 14.26
N ILE A 419 -17.52 -2.63 14.83
CA ILE A 419 -18.99 -2.58 14.85
C ILE A 419 -19.52 -1.33 15.58
N GLY A 420 -18.83 -0.91 16.64
CA GLY A 420 -19.13 0.32 17.39
C GLY A 420 -18.81 1.61 16.64
N GLY A 421 -18.07 1.53 15.53
CA GLY A 421 -17.70 2.66 14.69
C GLY A 421 -16.32 3.26 15.01
N THR A 422 -15.57 2.71 15.96
CA THR A 422 -14.21 3.14 16.29
C THR A 422 -13.23 2.69 15.20
N TYR A 423 -12.34 3.60 14.80
CA TYR A 423 -11.40 3.38 13.70
C TYR A 423 -10.08 2.76 14.18
N TYR A 424 -9.48 1.89 13.37
CA TYR A 424 -8.09 1.42 13.48
C TYR A 424 -7.67 0.89 14.85
N GLN A 425 -8.56 0.20 15.56
CA GLN A 425 -8.26 -0.35 16.88
C GLN A 425 -7.34 -1.58 16.80
N LYS A 426 -6.54 -1.80 17.84
CA LYS A 426 -5.65 -2.96 18.01
C LYS A 426 -6.45 -4.25 18.14
N HIS A 427 -6.20 -5.16 17.20
CA HIS A 427 -6.63 -6.55 17.28
C HIS A 427 -5.41 -7.47 17.36
N TYR A 428 -5.63 -8.70 17.81
CA TYR A 428 -4.61 -9.74 17.86
C TYR A 428 -5.07 -10.99 17.12
N LEU A 429 -4.12 -11.88 16.85
CA LEU A 429 -4.37 -13.13 16.15
C LEU A 429 -4.66 -14.24 17.17
N ALA A 430 -5.67 -15.04 16.89
CA ALA A 430 -5.97 -16.25 17.64
C ALA A 430 -6.09 -17.44 16.70
N PHE A 431 -5.65 -18.60 17.14
CA PHE A 431 -5.78 -19.86 16.42
C PHE A 431 -5.54 -21.01 17.39
N ILE A 432 -6.01 -22.20 17.03
CA ILE A 432 -5.75 -23.42 17.80
C ILE A 432 -4.29 -23.80 17.58
N THR A 433 -3.55 -23.96 18.66
CA THR A 433 -2.11 -24.27 18.63
C THR A 433 -1.72 -25.15 19.80
N HIS A 434 -0.57 -25.79 19.69
CA HIS A 434 0.07 -26.52 20.78
C HIS A 434 0.74 -25.56 21.79
N ASP A 435 0.94 -26.05 23.01
CA ASP A 435 1.68 -25.32 24.03
C ASP A 435 3.16 -25.19 23.63
N LYS A 436 3.61 -23.95 23.46
CA LYS A 436 4.97 -23.64 22.99
C LYS A 436 6.08 -24.16 23.89
N GLN A 437 5.87 -24.25 25.21
CA GLN A 437 6.90 -24.69 26.16
C GLN A 437 7.03 -26.21 26.17
N ILE A 438 5.90 -26.91 26.07
CA ILE A 438 5.88 -28.38 25.97
C ILE A 438 6.37 -28.83 24.58
N ASP A 439 6.08 -28.02 23.56
CA ASP A 439 6.43 -28.24 22.16
C ASP A 439 7.86 -27.77 21.80
N ALA A 440 8.85 -27.92 22.70
CA ALA A 440 10.23 -27.49 22.48
C ALA A 440 11.18 -28.59 21.94
N GLY A 441 10.71 -29.82 21.72
CA GLY A 441 11.56 -30.97 21.33
C GLY A 441 11.85 -31.11 19.83
N GLU A 442 13.04 -31.66 19.48
CA GLU A 442 13.56 -31.82 18.11
C GLU A 442 12.83 -32.88 17.24
N SER A 443 12.36 -34.00 17.81
CA SER A 443 11.83 -35.16 17.03
C SER A 443 10.30 -35.33 17.03
N ARG A 444 9.50 -34.33 17.45
CA ARG A 444 8.08 -34.56 17.76
C ARG A 444 7.05 -34.18 16.69
N PHE A 445 7.44 -33.51 15.60
CA PHE A 445 6.45 -32.90 14.68
C PHE A 445 6.85 -33.01 13.20
N ASN A 446 7.03 -34.25 12.79
CA ASN A 446 6.63 -34.70 11.46
C ASN A 446 5.09 -34.61 11.34
N PRO A 447 4.50 -34.79 10.14
CA PRO A 447 3.09 -35.18 10.07
C PRO A 447 2.79 -36.19 11.18
N SER A 448 1.69 -35.97 11.90
CA SER A 448 1.34 -36.75 13.09
C SER A 448 1.56 -38.24 12.81
N VAL A 449 2.38 -38.92 13.62
CA VAL A 449 2.66 -40.36 13.41
C VAL A 449 1.37 -41.19 13.42
N TYR A 450 0.32 -40.69 14.06
CA TYR A 450 -0.98 -41.34 14.13
C TYR A 450 -1.86 -41.10 12.90
N SER A 451 -1.79 -39.93 12.26
CA SER A 451 -2.70 -39.56 11.17
C SER A 451 -2.03 -39.24 9.84
N GLY A 452 -0.71 -39.08 9.81
CA GLY A 452 0.05 -38.59 8.67
C GLY A 452 -0.21 -37.13 8.32
N LYS A 453 -0.87 -36.35 9.19
CA LYS A 453 -1.34 -34.98 8.89
C LYS A 453 -0.69 -33.92 9.77
N TYR A 454 -0.57 -32.71 9.23
CA TYR A 454 -0.18 -31.51 9.96
C TYR A 454 -1.38 -30.86 10.66
N HIS A 455 -1.12 -30.16 11.76
CA HIS A 455 -2.12 -29.31 12.41
C HIS A 455 -2.19 -27.96 11.69
N ILE A 456 -3.39 -27.57 11.27
CA ILE A 456 -3.68 -26.24 10.73
C ILE A 456 -4.85 -25.62 11.50
N SER A 457 -4.92 -24.30 11.54
CA SER A 457 -6.05 -23.60 12.15
C SER A 457 -6.34 -22.29 11.43
N PRO A 458 -7.62 -21.92 11.19
CA PRO A 458 -7.93 -20.61 10.65
C PRO A 458 -7.32 -19.50 11.52
N MET A 459 -6.82 -18.45 10.87
CA MET A 459 -6.27 -17.32 11.60
C MET A 459 -7.38 -16.35 11.99
N TYR A 460 -7.81 -16.37 13.26
CA TYR A 460 -8.85 -15.48 13.77
C TYR A 460 -8.30 -14.10 14.13
N VAL A 461 -9.13 -13.08 13.93
CA VAL A 461 -8.88 -11.70 14.35
C VAL A 461 -9.78 -11.38 15.54
N VAL A 462 -9.17 -11.00 16.65
CA VAL A 462 -9.84 -10.84 17.94
C VAL A 462 -9.62 -9.44 18.49
N HIS A 463 -10.71 -8.78 18.87
CA HIS A 463 -10.66 -7.54 19.64
C HIS A 463 -10.56 -7.89 21.13
N PRO A 464 -9.68 -7.24 21.91
CA PRO A 464 -9.53 -7.53 23.34
C PRO A 464 -10.82 -7.44 24.15
N ASN A 465 -11.74 -6.54 23.77
CA ASN A 465 -13.01 -6.33 24.48
C ASN A 465 -14.23 -6.89 23.76
N ASP A 466 -14.19 -7.00 22.42
CA ASP A 466 -15.37 -7.39 21.62
C ASP A 466 -15.34 -8.87 21.25
N GLY A 467 -14.22 -9.55 21.52
CA GLY A 467 -14.02 -10.95 21.19
C GLY A 467 -13.74 -11.17 19.70
N PHE A 468 -14.16 -12.32 19.19
CA PHE A 468 -13.90 -12.74 17.81
C PHE A 468 -14.65 -11.84 16.82
N VAL A 469 -13.90 -11.15 15.96
CA VAL A 469 -14.46 -10.30 14.91
C VAL A 469 -14.62 -11.08 13.61
N GLY A 470 -13.66 -11.95 13.33
CA GLY A 470 -13.61 -12.70 12.08
C GLY A 470 -12.37 -13.56 11.98
N LYS A 471 -12.07 -14.01 10.75
CA LYS A 471 -10.87 -14.74 10.37
C LYS A 471 -10.28 -14.17 9.08
N LEU A 472 -8.96 -14.25 8.94
CA LEU A 472 -8.29 -13.94 7.68
C LEU A 472 -8.81 -14.90 6.60
N ASP A 473 -9.09 -14.34 5.43
CA ASP A 473 -9.80 -15.05 4.38
C ASP A 473 -8.83 -15.93 3.59
N GLU A 474 -9.06 -17.26 3.56
CA GLU A 474 -8.17 -18.29 2.97
C GLU A 474 -6.71 -18.27 3.45
N VAL A 475 -6.53 -17.99 4.74
CA VAL A 475 -5.22 -18.04 5.38
C VAL A 475 -5.28 -18.94 6.61
N TYR A 476 -4.40 -19.95 6.64
CA TYR A 476 -4.24 -20.85 7.77
C TYR A 476 -2.97 -20.51 8.55
N ALA A 477 -3.07 -20.57 9.88
CA ALA A 477 -1.94 -20.72 10.76
C ALA A 477 -1.43 -22.17 10.63
N VAL A 478 -0.16 -22.30 10.26
CA VAL A 478 0.51 -23.58 10.07
C VAL A 478 1.74 -23.63 10.94
N HIS A 479 1.86 -24.71 11.71
CA HIS A 479 2.99 -24.92 12.59
C HIS A 479 4.28 -25.11 11.77
N PRO A 480 5.37 -24.38 12.07
CA PRO A 480 6.55 -24.27 11.19
C PRO A 480 7.49 -25.49 11.17
N LYS A 481 7.17 -26.57 11.88
CA LYS A 481 8.12 -27.67 12.08
C LYS A 481 8.10 -28.66 10.93
N ASN A 482 9.30 -28.93 10.39
CA ASN A 482 9.55 -29.84 9.25
C ASN A 482 8.69 -29.52 8.01
N ILE A 483 8.43 -28.23 7.79
CA ILE A 483 7.88 -27.67 6.56
C ILE A 483 8.88 -26.61 6.11
N SER A 484 9.35 -26.71 4.89
CA SER A 484 10.28 -25.75 4.31
C SER A 484 9.52 -24.56 3.73
N GLN A 485 10.21 -23.43 3.61
CA GLN A 485 9.67 -22.26 2.89
C GLN A 485 9.21 -22.70 1.50
N LEU A 486 8.03 -22.26 1.07
CA LEU A 486 7.40 -22.54 -0.22
C LEU A 486 6.83 -23.96 -0.41
N ASP A 487 6.87 -24.83 0.61
CA ASP A 487 6.22 -26.14 0.54
C ASP A 487 4.71 -26.00 0.33
N GLU A 488 4.11 -26.99 -0.33
CA GLU A 488 2.69 -27.02 -0.66
C GLU A 488 1.95 -28.05 0.19
N LEU A 489 0.83 -27.63 0.76
CA LEU A 489 0.02 -28.38 1.72
C LEU A 489 -1.35 -28.63 1.12
N GLU A 490 -1.73 -29.90 1.02
CA GLU A 490 -3.07 -30.30 0.59
C GLU A 490 -4.02 -30.32 1.80
N VAL A 491 -5.14 -29.61 1.68
CA VAL A 491 -6.23 -29.58 2.67
C VAL A 491 -7.47 -30.18 2.03
N VAL A 492 -8.02 -31.22 2.68
CA VAL A 492 -9.22 -31.93 2.22
C VAL A 492 -10.18 -32.06 3.38
N GLU A 493 -11.28 -31.30 3.33
CA GLU A 493 -12.27 -31.27 4.39
C GLU A 493 -13.70 -31.12 3.85
N THR A 494 -14.66 -31.41 4.73
CA THR A 494 -16.07 -31.10 4.55
C THR A 494 -16.42 -29.98 5.51
N SER A 495 -16.78 -28.82 4.97
CA SER A 495 -17.44 -27.77 5.76
C SER A 495 -18.87 -28.23 6.02
N LYS A 496 -19.25 -28.44 7.28
CA LYS A 496 -20.59 -28.90 7.68
C LYS A 496 -21.33 -27.76 8.36
N ASP A 497 -22.51 -27.46 7.84
CA ASP A 497 -23.44 -26.44 8.35
C ASP A 497 -22.71 -25.13 8.72
N GLU A 498 -21.86 -24.65 7.81
CA GLU A 498 -21.19 -23.36 7.96
C GLU A 498 -22.22 -22.24 8.01
N ASP A 499 -22.20 -21.46 9.09
CA ASP A 499 -23.01 -20.27 9.25
C ASP A 499 -22.49 -19.13 8.36
N LEU A 500 -23.28 -18.78 7.34
CA LEU A 500 -22.99 -17.67 6.42
C LEU A 500 -23.59 -16.34 6.91
N GLY A 501 -24.30 -16.35 8.03
CA GLY A 501 -25.02 -15.25 8.63
C GLY A 501 -26.53 -15.35 8.45
N LYS A 502 -27.19 -14.22 8.70
CA LYS A 502 -28.64 -14.08 8.64
C LYS A 502 -29.08 -13.14 7.53
N GLY A 503 -30.24 -13.43 6.95
CA GLY A 503 -30.99 -12.51 6.11
C GLY A 503 -31.43 -11.27 6.85
N ASN A 504 -31.60 -10.18 6.11
CA ASN A 504 -32.21 -8.92 6.57
C ASN A 504 -33.33 -8.46 5.62
N GLY A 505 -33.84 -9.37 4.78
CA GLY A 505 -34.85 -9.10 3.75
C GLY A 505 -34.38 -8.25 2.56
N THR A 506 -33.14 -7.77 2.53
CA THR A 506 -32.61 -6.90 1.46
C THR A 506 -31.27 -7.37 0.89
N ASN A 507 -30.42 -7.97 1.72
CA ASN A 507 -29.13 -8.50 1.33
C ASN A 507 -29.32 -9.85 0.64
N ALA A 508 -29.08 -9.88 -0.67
CA ALA A 508 -29.09 -11.10 -1.46
C ALA A 508 -27.75 -11.86 -1.44
N THR A 509 -26.70 -11.27 -0.84
CA THR A 509 -25.33 -11.69 -1.07
C THR A 509 -24.65 -12.21 0.19
N PHE A 510 -24.14 -13.44 0.12
CA PHE A 510 -23.46 -14.15 1.21
C PHE A 510 -22.15 -14.76 0.71
N HIS A 511 -21.24 -15.13 1.61
CA HIS A 511 -19.90 -15.58 1.23
C HIS A 511 -19.52 -16.88 1.93
N LEU A 512 -19.07 -17.87 1.16
CA LEU A 512 -18.47 -19.08 1.72
C LEU A 512 -17.06 -18.78 2.25
N SER A 513 -16.68 -19.48 3.31
CA SER A 513 -15.30 -19.46 3.83
C SER A 513 -14.32 -20.06 2.83
N HIS A 514 -14.72 -21.12 2.13
CA HIS A 514 -13.89 -21.82 1.14
C HIS A 514 -14.63 -21.99 -0.19
N GLN A 515 -13.87 -22.05 -1.28
CA GLN A 515 -14.43 -22.40 -2.57
C GLN A 515 -14.73 -23.92 -2.59
N PRO A 516 -15.97 -24.35 -2.92
CA PRO A 516 -16.27 -25.77 -3.10
C PRO A 516 -15.40 -26.37 -4.20
N SER A 517 -14.96 -27.61 -4.01
CA SER A 517 -14.32 -28.36 -5.09
C SER A 517 -15.32 -28.56 -6.22
N LEU A 518 -14.84 -28.46 -7.45
CA LEU A 518 -15.64 -28.70 -8.65
C LEU A 518 -15.43 -30.13 -9.15
N LYS A 519 -16.41 -30.64 -9.90
CA LYS A 519 -16.28 -31.81 -10.77
C LYS A 519 -15.69 -31.37 -12.11
N ASP A 520 -15.33 -32.34 -12.96
CA ASP A 520 -14.87 -32.11 -14.33
C ASP A 520 -15.84 -31.28 -15.20
N ASP A 521 -17.16 -31.35 -14.90
CA ASP A 521 -18.20 -30.58 -15.61
C ASP A 521 -18.37 -29.13 -15.12
N GLY A 522 -17.55 -28.69 -14.15
CA GLY A 522 -17.59 -27.35 -13.57
C GLY A 522 -18.69 -27.14 -12.51
N THR A 523 -19.49 -28.16 -12.19
CA THR A 523 -20.46 -28.10 -11.08
C THR A 523 -19.79 -28.41 -9.74
N PRO A 524 -20.34 -27.97 -8.60
CA PRO A 524 -19.79 -28.32 -7.30
C PRO A 524 -19.81 -29.83 -7.08
N PHE A 525 -18.73 -30.38 -6.51
CA PHE A 525 -18.63 -31.78 -6.11
C PHE A 525 -19.72 -32.11 -5.08
N SER A 526 -19.85 -31.26 -4.07
CA SER A 526 -20.90 -31.27 -3.06
C SER A 526 -21.12 -29.85 -2.57
N LEU A 527 -22.35 -29.34 -2.68
CA LEU A 527 -22.78 -28.04 -2.14
C LEU A 527 -24.28 -28.10 -1.82
N VAL A 528 -24.63 -27.86 -0.57
CA VAL A 528 -26.00 -27.74 -0.08
C VAL A 528 -26.11 -26.43 0.68
N ILE A 529 -27.00 -25.55 0.20
CA ILE A 529 -27.35 -24.30 0.88
C ILE A 529 -28.72 -24.47 1.52
N LYS A 530 -28.85 -24.09 2.79
CA LYS A 530 -30.11 -24.10 3.52
C LYS A 530 -30.44 -22.68 3.99
N VAL A 531 -31.71 -22.30 3.89
CA VAL A 531 -32.27 -21.08 4.51
C VAL A 531 -33.33 -21.54 5.50
N ASN A 532 -33.17 -21.23 6.79
CA ASN A 532 -34.00 -21.74 7.89
C ASN A 532 -34.24 -23.27 7.79
N CYS A 533 -33.14 -24.01 7.61
CA CYS A 533 -33.14 -25.47 7.44
C CYS A 533 -33.82 -26.01 6.17
N VAL A 534 -34.26 -25.16 5.24
CA VAL A 534 -34.84 -25.57 3.94
C VAL A 534 -33.79 -25.49 2.85
N GLU A 535 -33.54 -26.60 2.16
CA GLU A 535 -32.58 -26.66 1.06
C GLU A 535 -32.99 -25.76 -0.11
N GLN A 536 -32.00 -25.09 -0.68
CA GLN A 536 -32.14 -24.18 -1.82
C GLN A 536 -31.51 -24.81 -3.06
N THR A 537 -32.09 -24.51 -4.22
CA THR A 537 -31.70 -25.10 -5.50
C THR A 537 -30.72 -24.19 -6.25
N LEU A 538 -29.52 -24.69 -6.55
CA LEU A 538 -28.54 -23.96 -7.35
C LEU A 538 -29.09 -23.68 -8.76
N GLY A 539 -28.95 -22.43 -9.22
CA GLY A 539 -29.42 -21.94 -10.52
C GLY A 539 -30.87 -21.48 -10.54
N ALA A 540 -31.71 -21.93 -9.59
CA ALA A 540 -33.10 -21.51 -9.48
C ALA A 540 -33.33 -20.57 -8.30
N ASP A 541 -32.80 -20.89 -7.12
CA ASP A 541 -32.95 -20.07 -5.91
C ASP A 541 -31.75 -19.14 -5.68
N TYR A 542 -30.55 -19.56 -6.11
CA TYR A 542 -29.33 -18.78 -5.98
C TYR A 542 -28.30 -19.13 -7.07
N THR A 543 -27.33 -18.25 -7.27
CA THR A 543 -26.11 -18.49 -8.08
C THR A 543 -24.87 -18.40 -7.21
N ILE A 544 -23.76 -18.95 -7.68
CA ILE A 544 -22.45 -18.86 -7.02
C ILE A 544 -21.38 -18.32 -7.97
N ASP A 545 -20.62 -17.34 -7.51
CA ASP A 545 -19.32 -16.98 -8.08
C ASP A 545 -18.24 -17.72 -7.28
N TYR A 546 -17.65 -18.75 -7.88
CA TYR A 546 -16.63 -19.56 -7.23
C TYR A 546 -15.36 -18.77 -6.90
N SER A 547 -15.04 -17.75 -7.69
CA SER A 547 -13.79 -17.02 -7.60
C SER A 547 -13.77 -16.04 -6.43
N THR A 548 -14.94 -15.46 -6.10
CA THR A 548 -15.16 -14.56 -4.96
C THR A 548 -15.87 -15.27 -3.80
N LYS A 549 -16.24 -16.54 -4.00
CA LYS A 549 -16.97 -17.39 -3.05
C LYS A 549 -18.33 -16.79 -2.69
N THR A 550 -18.94 -16.08 -3.62
CA THR A 550 -20.13 -15.29 -3.39
C THR A 550 -21.36 -16.08 -3.80
N ILE A 551 -22.32 -16.21 -2.89
CA ILE A 551 -23.67 -16.69 -3.14
C ILE A 551 -24.57 -15.48 -3.34
N THR A 552 -25.33 -15.48 -4.43
CA THR A 552 -26.32 -14.43 -4.71
C THR A 552 -27.69 -15.08 -4.89
N PHE A 553 -28.62 -14.78 -3.99
CA PHE A 553 -30.00 -15.22 -4.09
C PHE A 553 -30.74 -14.48 -5.20
N MET A 554 -31.64 -15.17 -5.89
CA MET A 554 -32.53 -14.55 -6.87
C MET A 554 -33.46 -13.53 -6.18
N THR A 555 -33.98 -12.56 -6.93
CA THR A 555 -34.73 -11.41 -6.37
C THR A 555 -35.94 -11.82 -5.53
N ASP A 556 -36.64 -12.90 -5.87
CA ASP A 556 -37.80 -13.45 -5.16
C ASP A 556 -37.41 -14.45 -4.05
N LYS A 557 -36.11 -14.68 -3.84
CA LYS A 557 -35.53 -15.68 -2.94
C LYS A 557 -34.60 -15.08 -1.90
N ILE A 558 -34.57 -13.76 -1.78
CA ILE A 558 -33.77 -13.06 -0.78
C ILE A 558 -34.19 -13.54 0.62
N PRO A 559 -33.24 -14.03 1.45
CA PRO A 559 -33.55 -14.49 2.79
C PRO A 559 -34.23 -13.40 3.62
N ALA A 560 -35.38 -13.76 4.22
CA ALA A 560 -36.14 -12.88 5.09
C ALA A 560 -35.32 -12.43 6.30
N ASP A 561 -35.80 -11.39 6.98
CA ASP A 561 -35.15 -10.92 8.20
C ASP A 561 -35.01 -12.06 9.22
N ASP A 562 -33.83 -12.13 9.85
CA ASP A 562 -33.41 -13.18 10.78
C ASP A 562 -33.32 -14.62 10.23
N ALA A 563 -33.54 -14.85 8.92
CA ALA A 563 -33.44 -16.18 8.33
C ALA A 563 -31.98 -16.66 8.32
N GLU A 564 -31.70 -17.78 8.97
CA GLU A 564 -30.36 -18.37 9.06
C GLU A 564 -29.97 -19.03 7.74
N ILE A 565 -28.73 -18.80 7.30
CA ILE A 565 -28.22 -19.34 6.04
C ILE A 565 -27.03 -20.24 6.35
N LEU A 566 -27.17 -21.53 6.04
CA LEU A 566 -26.16 -22.56 6.31
C LEU A 566 -25.64 -23.17 5.01
N ALA A 567 -24.35 -23.49 4.96
CA ALA A 567 -23.74 -24.18 3.83
C ALA A 567 -23.02 -25.46 4.25
N THR A 568 -23.27 -26.55 3.53
CA THR A 568 -22.47 -27.78 3.63
C THR A 568 -21.83 -28.08 2.29
N TYR A 569 -20.51 -28.23 2.24
CA TYR A 569 -19.78 -28.47 1.01
C TYR A 569 -18.42 -29.13 1.27
N GLU A 570 -17.87 -29.75 0.22
CA GLU A 570 -16.54 -30.34 0.26
C GLU A 570 -15.55 -29.48 -0.51
N TYR A 571 -14.35 -29.35 0.04
CA TYR A 571 -13.26 -28.64 -0.61
C TYR A 571 -11.96 -29.42 -0.51
N LYS A 572 -11.20 -29.35 -1.61
CA LYS A 572 -9.85 -29.88 -1.78
C LYS A 572 -9.00 -28.73 -2.30
N GLN A 573 -8.04 -28.27 -1.52
CA GLN A 573 -7.27 -27.06 -1.82
C GLN A 573 -5.79 -27.27 -1.53
N ILE A 574 -4.94 -26.60 -2.30
CA ILE A 574 -3.51 -26.50 -2.04
C ILE A 574 -3.21 -25.13 -1.46
N TYR A 575 -2.48 -25.12 -0.34
CA TYR A 575 -1.95 -23.92 0.28
C TYR A 575 -0.44 -23.91 0.17
N ARG A 576 0.17 -22.77 -0.15
CA ARG A 576 1.62 -22.60 -0.06
C ARG A 576 2.01 -22.06 1.31
N TYR A 577 2.95 -22.74 1.94
CA TYR A 577 3.47 -22.40 3.25
C TYR A 577 4.59 -21.36 3.16
N THR A 578 4.58 -20.39 4.07
CA THR A 578 5.70 -19.46 4.27
C THR A 578 5.78 -19.01 5.74
N LEU A 579 6.99 -18.91 6.27
CA LEU A 579 7.27 -18.37 7.60
C LEU A 579 7.84 -16.96 7.50
N ALA A 580 7.18 -16.01 8.16
CA ALA A 580 7.69 -14.65 8.30
C ALA A 580 8.88 -14.60 9.26
N ASP A 581 9.88 -13.78 8.95
CA ASP A 581 11.09 -13.60 9.76
C ASP A 581 11.40 -12.13 10.09
N THR A 582 10.52 -11.20 9.70
CA THR A 582 10.61 -9.79 10.07
C THR A 582 10.46 -9.63 11.59
N PRO A 583 11.29 -8.81 12.26
CA PRO A 583 11.31 -8.74 13.72
C PRO A 583 10.05 -8.12 14.34
N VAL A 584 9.33 -7.25 13.62
CA VAL A 584 8.06 -6.66 14.06
C VAL A 584 6.97 -7.05 13.08
N SER A 585 6.17 -8.05 13.45
CA SER A 585 4.99 -8.49 12.71
C SER A 585 3.98 -9.15 13.65
N PRO A 586 2.67 -9.11 13.39
CA PRO A 586 1.71 -9.90 14.17
C PRO A 586 2.00 -11.41 14.15
N LEU A 587 2.77 -11.87 13.15
CA LEU A 587 3.14 -13.27 12.95
C LEU A 587 4.39 -13.71 13.73
N THR A 588 5.21 -12.76 14.17
CA THR A 588 6.48 -13.02 14.87
C THR A 588 6.47 -12.54 16.32
N LEU A 589 5.50 -11.70 16.70
CA LEU A 589 5.36 -11.17 18.05
C LEU A 589 4.48 -12.06 18.94
N ALA A 590 5.08 -12.58 20.02
CA ALA A 590 4.39 -13.41 21.01
C ALA A 590 3.30 -12.64 21.81
N THR A 591 3.33 -11.31 21.79
CA THR A 591 2.28 -10.47 22.41
C THR A 591 1.01 -10.39 21.57
N ILE A 592 1.07 -10.79 20.29
CA ILE A 592 -0.02 -10.64 19.31
C ILE A 592 -0.49 -12.00 18.78
N SER A 593 0.35 -13.03 18.85
CA SER A 593 0.03 -14.39 18.44
C SER A 593 0.38 -15.40 19.54
N PRO A 594 -0.52 -16.37 19.86
CA PRO A 594 -0.29 -17.36 20.92
C PRO A 594 0.90 -18.28 20.63
N PHE A 595 1.27 -18.44 19.36
CA PHE A 595 2.47 -19.14 18.92
C PHE A 595 3.23 -18.24 17.94
N ALA A 596 4.49 -17.93 18.26
CA ALA A 596 5.30 -17.02 17.45
C ALA A 596 6.77 -17.51 17.42
N PRO A 597 7.40 -17.57 16.23
CA PRO A 597 6.82 -17.28 14.92
C PRO A 597 5.81 -18.37 14.48
N ILE A 598 4.79 -17.96 13.71
CA ILE A 598 3.82 -18.87 13.10
C ILE A 598 3.88 -18.75 11.57
N GLY A 599 3.78 -19.89 10.87
CA GLY A 599 3.75 -19.90 9.42
C GLY A 599 2.35 -19.70 8.86
N LEU A 600 2.28 -19.21 7.64
CA LEU A 600 1.05 -18.96 6.90
C LEU A 600 0.94 -19.94 5.75
N GLY A 601 -0.18 -20.65 5.68
CA GLY A 601 -0.65 -21.29 4.47
C GLY A 601 -1.53 -20.31 3.70
N ILE A 602 -1.11 -19.90 2.50
CA ILE A 602 -1.89 -19.04 1.60
C ILE A 602 -2.48 -19.91 0.49
N LEU A 603 -3.78 -19.78 0.23
CA LEU A 603 -4.43 -20.55 -0.82
C LEU A 603 -3.79 -20.30 -2.18
N LYS A 604 -3.33 -21.39 -2.80
CA LYS A 604 -2.76 -21.44 -4.14
C LYS A 604 -3.79 -21.85 -5.19
N GLU A 605 -4.44 -22.98 -4.97
CA GLU A 605 -5.41 -23.49 -5.93
C GLU A 605 -6.50 -24.32 -5.26
N THR A 606 -7.70 -24.24 -5.84
CA THR A 606 -8.80 -25.14 -5.52
C THR A 606 -8.78 -26.28 -6.52
N LEU A 607 -8.65 -27.51 -6.03
CA LEU A 607 -8.54 -28.70 -6.85
C LEU A 607 -9.91 -29.22 -7.28
N ILE A 608 -9.95 -29.72 -8.51
CA ILE A 608 -11.05 -30.56 -8.98
C ILE A 608 -11.05 -31.84 -8.15
N LYS A 609 -12.22 -32.23 -7.69
CA LYS A 609 -12.42 -33.48 -6.97
C LYS A 609 -13.19 -34.41 -7.88
N ASN A 610 -12.51 -35.45 -8.35
CA ASN A 610 -13.13 -36.52 -9.11
C ASN A 610 -13.41 -37.69 -8.18
N LYS A 611 -14.52 -38.40 -8.46
CA LYS A 611 -14.93 -39.57 -7.70
C LYS A 611 -13.88 -40.67 -7.74
#